data_AF-A0AAV3Y137-F1
#
_entry.id   AF-A0AAV3Y137-F1
#
_cell.length_a   1.000
_cell.length_b   1.000
_cell.length_c   1.000
_cell.angle_alpha   90.00
_cell.angle_beta   90.00
_cell.angle_gamma   90.00
#
_symmetry.space_group_name_H-M   'P 1'
#
loop_
_entity.id
_entity.type
_entity.pdbx_description
1 polymer ?
#
loop_
_entity_poly.entity_id
_entity_poly.type
_entity_poly.pdbx_seq_one_letter_code
_entity_poly.pdbx_strand_id
1 'polypeptide(L)'
;MKGEHKEWKRWQKTEKCNKDLVTNCNTLSDIINIFESDLVLLGKHLVTAQWQRKQYQFLAENLPPGHAMCTADFAVNYLCKFQNEVQSAHWSYRQVTVRPCVFFTDAPKKAAKKE
;
A
#
# COMPACT_ATOMS: atom_id res chain seq x y z
N MET A 1 9.00 -18.24 38.40
CA MET A 1 10.25 -18.10 37.63
C MET A 1 10.20 -16.77 36.89
N LYS A 2 11.09 -15.82 37.20
CA LYS A 2 11.17 -14.55 36.46
C LYS A 2 11.74 -14.88 35.07
N GLY A 3 10.93 -14.74 34.03
CA GLY A 3 11.38 -14.98 32.66
C GLY A 3 12.46 -13.97 32.27
N GLU A 4 13.50 -14.44 31.57
CA GLU A 4 14.54 -13.57 31.03
C GLU A 4 13.92 -12.57 30.05
N HIS A 5 14.20 -11.29 30.26
CA HIS A 5 13.82 -10.23 29.32
C HIS A 5 14.83 -10.20 28.18
N LYS A 6 14.34 -10.17 26.94
CA LYS A 6 15.16 -10.06 25.73
C LYS A 6 14.92 -8.72 25.07
N GLU A 7 16.00 -8.10 24.63
CA GLU A 7 15.97 -6.90 23.80
C GLU A 7 15.69 -7.27 22.35
N TRP A 8 14.75 -6.57 21.72
CA TRP A 8 14.39 -6.79 20.32
C TRP A 8 13.89 -5.48 19.70
N LYS A 9 13.82 -5.41 18.36
CA LYS A 9 13.42 -4.20 17.64
C LYS A 9 12.18 -4.43 16.81
N ARG A 10 11.27 -3.45 16.78
CA ARG A 10 10.04 -3.49 15.99
C ARG A 10 9.69 -2.13 15.42
N TRP A 11 9.18 -2.12 14.19
CA TRP A 11 8.58 -0.91 13.61
C TRP A 11 7.26 -0.60 14.29
N GLN A 12 7.17 0.55 14.95
CA GLN A 12 5.98 1.00 15.68
C GLN A 12 5.73 2.48 15.39
N LYS A 13 4.47 2.90 15.46
CA LYS A 13 4.13 4.32 15.37
C LYS A 13 4.54 5.00 16.67
N THR A 14 5.28 6.09 16.58
CA THR A 14 5.66 6.90 17.74
C THR A 14 4.94 8.25 17.66
N GLU A 15 4.97 9.01 18.76
CA GLU A 15 4.40 10.36 18.77
C GLU A 15 5.17 11.32 17.85
N LYS A 16 6.45 11.04 17.59
CA LYS A 16 7.35 11.89 16.81
C LYS A 16 7.32 11.58 15.31
N CYS A 17 7.08 10.33 14.92
CA CYS A 17 7.08 9.94 13.52
C CYS A 17 6.07 8.81 13.22
N ASN A 18 5.62 8.73 11.97
CA ASN A 18 4.60 7.76 11.56
C ASN A 18 5.02 6.30 11.79
N LYS A 19 6.32 5.97 11.69
CA LYS A 19 6.91 4.68 12.04
C LYS A 19 8.37 4.87 12.43
N ASP A 20 8.76 4.36 13.59
CA ASP A 20 10.16 4.28 14.03
C ASP A 20 10.54 2.85 14.38
N LEU A 21 11.83 2.54 14.34
CA LEU A 21 12.36 1.26 14.80
C LEU A 21 12.61 1.33 16.31
N VAL A 22 11.65 0.86 17.09
CA VAL A 22 11.68 0.94 18.56
C VAL A 22 12.35 -0.30 19.14
N THR A 23 13.33 -0.09 20.02
CA THR A 23 13.91 -1.15 20.86
C THR A 23 12.99 -1.42 22.05
N ASN A 24 12.60 -2.68 22.22
CA ASN A 24 11.70 -3.15 23.26
C ASN A 24 12.40 -4.20 24.12
N CYS A 25 12.05 -4.27 25.41
CA CYS A 25 12.58 -5.27 26.35
C CYS A 25 11.42 -6.03 26.99
N ASN A 26 11.16 -7.25 26.54
CA ASN A 26 9.99 -8.04 26.96
C ASN A 26 10.40 -9.47 27.33
N THR A 27 9.54 -10.20 28.02
CA THR A 27 9.75 -11.63 28.24
C THR A 27 9.49 -12.41 26.94
N LEU A 28 10.03 -13.63 26.83
CA LEU A 28 9.79 -14.48 25.66
C LEU A 28 8.29 -14.75 25.42
N SER A 29 7.53 -14.96 26.50
CA SER A 29 6.08 -15.18 26.42
C SER A 29 5.35 -13.98 25.83
N ASP A 30 5.74 -12.75 26.22
CA ASP A 30 5.14 -11.54 25.66
C ASP A 30 5.45 -11.40 24.17
N ILE A 31 6.68 -11.72 23.75
CA ILE A 31 7.09 -11.66 22.34
C ILE A 31 6.27 -12.67 21.52
N ILE A 32 6.05 -13.88 22.03
CA ILE A 32 5.23 -14.89 21.38
C ILE A 32 3.78 -14.40 21.24
N ASN A 33 3.18 -13.87 22.32
CA ASN A 33 1.81 -13.34 22.28
C ASN A 33 1.68 -12.20 21.26
N ILE A 34 2.66 -11.30 21.20
CA ILE A 34 2.72 -10.24 20.21
C ILE A 34 2.77 -10.82 18.79
N PHE A 35 3.62 -11.82 18.55
CA PHE A 35 3.76 -12.45 17.25
C PHE A 35 2.49 -13.19 16.82
N GLU A 36 1.84 -13.91 17.73
CA GLU A 36 0.55 -14.57 17.48
C GLU A 36 -0.53 -13.56 17.05
N SER A 37 -0.59 -12.39 17.71
CA SER A 37 -1.52 -11.33 17.34
C SER A 37 -1.26 -10.79 15.93
N ASP A 38 0.01 -10.67 15.54
CA ASP A 38 0.41 -10.24 14.21
C ASP A 38 0.06 -11.29 13.14
N LEU A 39 0.17 -12.58 13.47
CA LEU A 39 -0.22 -13.68 12.56
C LEU A 39 -1.72 -13.69 12.29
N VAL A 40 -2.55 -13.40 13.30
CA VAL A 40 -4.01 -13.26 13.09
C VAL A 40 -4.32 -12.11 12.15
N LEU A 41 -3.64 -10.97 12.33
CA LEU A 41 -3.79 -9.82 11.43
C LEU A 41 -3.34 -10.16 10.00
N LEU A 42 -2.20 -10.82 9.85
CA LEU A 42 -1.68 -11.28 8.56
C LEU A 42 -2.68 -12.22 7.86
N GLY A 43 -3.27 -13.17 8.59
CA GLY A 43 -4.29 -14.07 8.04
C GLY A 43 -5.48 -13.32 7.44
N LYS A 44 -5.98 -12.30 8.15
CA LYS A 44 -7.07 -11.43 7.63
C LYS A 44 -6.66 -10.68 6.36
N HIS A 45 -5.44 -10.14 6.33
CA HIS A 45 -4.91 -9.47 5.15
C HIS A 45 -4.81 -10.40 3.94
N LEU A 46 -4.30 -11.62 4.13
CA LEU A 46 -4.15 -12.60 3.04
C LEU A 46 -5.51 -13.02 2.46
N VAL A 47 -6.50 -13.29 3.32
CA VAL A 47 -7.86 -13.62 2.87
C VAL A 47 -8.46 -12.45 2.07
N THR A 48 -8.28 -11.22 2.56
CA THR A 48 -8.81 -10.02 1.89
C THR A 48 -8.14 -9.81 0.53
N ALA A 49 -6.81 -9.91 0.47
CA ALA A 49 -6.05 -9.78 -0.77
C ALA A 49 -6.44 -10.86 -1.80
N GLN A 50 -6.62 -12.11 -1.35
CA GLN A 50 -7.07 -13.20 -2.20
C GLN A 50 -8.48 -12.97 -2.73
N TRP A 51 -9.40 -12.50 -1.88
CA TRP A 51 -10.76 -12.17 -2.28
C TRP A 51 -10.79 -11.02 -3.29
N GLN A 52 -10.09 -9.91 -3.01
CA GLN A 52 -9.98 -8.76 -3.90
C GLN A 52 -9.43 -9.17 -5.28
N ARG A 53 -8.40 -10.01 -5.31
CA ARG A 53 -7.84 -10.55 -6.56
C ARG A 53 -8.87 -11.36 -7.35
N LYS A 54 -9.66 -12.20 -6.69
CA LYS A 54 -10.72 -12.98 -7.35
C LYS A 54 -11.81 -12.06 -7.92
N GLN A 55 -12.24 -11.04 -7.17
CA GLN A 55 -13.22 -10.07 -7.66
C GLN A 55 -12.70 -9.30 -8.86
N TYR A 56 -11.43 -8.88 -8.81
CA TYR A 56 -10.77 -8.19 -9.91
C TYR A 56 -10.76 -9.04 -11.19
N GLN A 57 -10.32 -10.30 -11.10
CA GLN A 57 -10.29 -11.22 -12.24
C GLN A 57 -11.69 -11.45 -12.82
N PHE A 58 -12.68 -11.70 -11.94
CA PHE A 58 -14.06 -11.88 -12.37
C PHE A 58 -14.61 -10.68 -13.13
N LEU A 59 -14.38 -9.46 -12.63
CA LEU A 59 -14.83 -8.22 -13.28
C LEU A 59 -14.07 -7.93 -14.59
N ALA A 60 -12.78 -8.26 -14.65
CA ALA A 60 -11.98 -8.11 -15.86
C ALA A 60 -12.50 -9.00 -17.00
N GLU A 61 -12.99 -10.19 -16.67
CA GLU A 61 -13.53 -11.15 -17.64
C GLU A 61 -15.02 -10.91 -17.98
N ASN A 62 -15.79 -10.32 -17.06
CA ASN A 62 -17.25 -10.16 -17.17
C ASN A 62 -17.68 -8.69 -17.11
N LEU A 63 -16.90 -7.79 -17.72
CA LEU A 63 -17.19 -6.36 -17.69
C LEU A 63 -18.48 -6.06 -18.50
N PRO A 64 -19.51 -5.45 -17.89
CA PRO A 64 -20.74 -5.16 -18.61
C PRO A 64 -20.53 -4.14 -19.74
N PRO A 65 -21.29 -4.21 -20.84
CA PRO A 65 -21.22 -3.21 -21.90
C PRO A 65 -21.42 -1.79 -21.36
N GLY A 66 -20.62 -0.86 -21.87
CA GLY A 66 -20.64 0.55 -21.45
C GLY A 66 -20.01 0.82 -20.07
N HIS A 67 -19.46 -0.19 -19.39
CA HIS A 67 -18.73 -0.01 -18.14
C HIS A 67 -17.21 -0.01 -18.38
N ALA A 68 -16.49 0.55 -17.41
CA ALA A 68 -15.03 0.57 -17.38
C ALA A 68 -14.55 0.11 -16.00
N MET A 69 -13.51 -0.74 -15.97
CA MET A 69 -12.82 -1.10 -14.75
C MET A 69 -11.59 -0.21 -14.58
N CYS A 70 -11.48 0.48 -13.45
CA CYS A 70 -10.34 1.36 -13.13
C CYS A 70 -9.44 0.72 -12.08
N THR A 71 -8.15 0.61 -12.38
CA THR A 71 -7.10 0.29 -11.39
C THR A 71 -6.22 1.50 -11.15
N ALA A 72 -6.23 2.00 -9.93
CA ALA A 72 -5.34 3.08 -9.50
C ALA A 72 -4.17 2.51 -8.70
N ASP A 73 -2.96 2.96 -9.00
CA ASP A 73 -1.77 2.66 -8.21
C ASP A 73 -1.60 3.69 -7.07
N PHE A 74 -0.66 3.45 -6.17
CA PHE A 74 -0.32 4.39 -5.10
C PHE A 74 0.09 5.75 -5.66
N ALA A 75 -0.40 6.81 -5.02
CA ALA A 75 -0.04 8.16 -5.39
C ALA A 75 1.37 8.49 -4.87
N VAL A 76 2.17 9.13 -5.71
CA VAL A 76 3.51 9.58 -5.35
C VAL A 76 3.54 11.10 -5.31
N ASN A 77 4.08 11.66 -4.24
CA ASN A 77 4.31 13.09 -4.13
C ASN A 77 5.64 13.44 -4.79
N TYR A 78 5.58 14.25 -5.85
CA TYR A 78 6.74 14.81 -6.52
C TYR A 78 7.03 16.21 -5.97
N LEU A 79 8.29 16.47 -5.65
CA LEU A 79 8.74 17.80 -5.24
C LEU A 79 9.07 18.61 -6.49
N CYS A 80 8.36 19.71 -6.71
CA CYS A 80 8.72 20.66 -7.76
C CYS A 80 9.96 21.42 -7.31
N LYS A 81 11.09 21.17 -7.98
CA LYS A 81 12.35 21.90 -7.80
C LYS A 81 12.62 22.75 -9.03
N PHE A 82 12.98 24.02 -8.83
CA PHE A 82 13.46 24.88 -9.91
C PHE A 82 14.99 24.85 -9.99
N GLN A 83 15.54 24.95 -11.20
CA GLN A 83 16.98 25.08 -11.39
C GLN A 83 17.42 26.46 -10.86
N ASN A 84 18.52 26.50 -10.09
CA ASN A 84 19.05 27.69 -9.41
C ASN A 84 18.15 28.27 -8.29
N GLU A 85 17.44 27.41 -7.55
CA GLU A 85 16.73 27.84 -6.34
C GLU A 85 17.69 28.44 -5.29
N VAL A 86 17.31 29.60 -4.75
CA VAL A 86 17.93 30.15 -3.54
C VAL A 86 17.74 29.17 -2.37
N GLN A 87 18.74 29.03 -1.50
CA GLN A 87 18.70 28.05 -0.40
C GLN A 87 17.46 28.19 0.51
N SER A 88 16.92 29.41 0.66
CA SER A 88 15.69 29.65 1.43
C SER A 88 14.44 29.00 0.80
N ALA A 89 14.41 28.80 -0.53
CA ALA A 89 13.32 28.12 -1.22
C ALA A 89 13.31 26.60 -0.98
N HIS A 90 14.42 26.03 -0.50
CA HIS A 90 14.53 24.59 -0.19
C HIS A 90 13.51 24.09 0.85
N TRP A 91 13.01 24.97 1.73
CA TRP A 91 12.02 24.64 2.74
C TRP A 91 10.59 25.00 2.34
N SER A 92 10.41 25.64 1.19
CA SER A 92 9.13 26.14 0.68
C SER A 92 8.83 25.60 -0.73
N TYR A 93 9.12 24.32 -0.97
CA TYR A 93 8.82 23.68 -2.25
C TYR A 93 7.33 23.36 -2.37
N ARG A 94 6.82 23.41 -3.59
CA ARG A 94 5.46 22.92 -3.90
C ARG A 94 5.53 21.42 -4.17
N GLN A 95 4.57 20.69 -3.61
CA GLN A 95 4.39 19.27 -3.91
C GLN A 95 3.25 19.07 -4.92
N VAL A 96 3.42 18.13 -5.83
CA VAL A 96 2.35 17.65 -6.72
C VAL A 96 2.17 16.17 -6.50
N THR A 97 0.95 15.75 -6.20
CA THR A 97 0.60 14.33 -6.06
C THR A 97 0.20 13.76 -7.41
N VAL A 98 0.98 12.82 -7.93
CA VAL A 98 0.67 12.11 -9.17
C VAL A 98 0.08 10.74 -8.82
N ARG A 99 -1.09 10.41 -9.38
CA ARG A 99 -1.75 9.12 -9.19
C ARG A 99 -2.00 8.45 -10.55
N PRO A 100 -1.21 7.43 -10.92
CA PRO A 100 -1.46 6.64 -12.12
C PRO A 100 -2.75 5.83 -11.99
N CYS A 101 -3.58 5.86 -13.04
CA CYS A 101 -4.78 5.06 -13.16
C CYS A 101 -4.83 4.40 -14.55
N VAL A 102 -5.25 3.15 -14.61
CA VAL A 102 -5.48 2.39 -15.86
C VAL A 102 -6.96 2.05 -15.95
N PHE A 103 -7.57 2.32 -17.10
CA PHE A 103 -8.96 2.01 -17.39
C PHE A 103 -9.03 0.89 -18.42
N PHE A 104 -9.70 -0.20 -18.07
CA PHE A 104 -10.07 -1.29 -18.97
C PHE A 104 -11.52 -1.10 -19.38
N THR A 105 -11.80 -1.17 -20.68
CA THR A 105 -13.15 -1.05 -21.24
C THR A 105 -13.47 -2.27 -22.08
N ASP A 106 -14.76 -2.60 -22.18
CA ASP A 106 -15.22 -3.54 -23.19
C ASP A 106 -15.19 -2.81 -24.54
N ALA A 107 -14.05 -2.92 -25.24
CA ALA A 107 -13.93 -2.35 -26.57
C ALA A 107 -14.80 -3.18 -27.53
N PRO A 108 -15.69 -2.56 -28.34
CA PRO A 108 -16.41 -3.31 -29.35
C PRO A 108 -15.40 -4.00 -30.26
N LYS A 109 -15.48 -5.33 -30.37
CA LYS A 109 -14.71 -6.09 -31.35
C LYS A 109 -14.99 -5.44 -32.70
N LYS A 110 -14.00 -4.79 -33.31
CA LYS A 110 -14.14 -4.23 -34.66
C LYS A 110 -14.70 -5.34 -35.53
N ALA A 111 -15.91 -5.14 -36.06
CA ALA A 111 -16.51 -6.10 -36.98
C ALA A 111 -15.48 -6.35 -38.08
N ALA A 112 -15.03 -7.60 -38.22
CA ALA A 112 -14.15 -7.97 -39.32
C ALA A 112 -14.85 -7.53 -40.61
N LYS A 113 -14.21 -6.61 -41.36
CA LYS A 113 -14.69 -6.25 -42.69
C LYS A 113 -14.75 -7.56 -43.48
N LYS A 114 -15.96 -8.01 -43.84
CA LYS A 114 -16.11 -9.02 -44.88
C LYS A 114 -15.73 -8.34 -46.19
N GLU A 115 -14.62 -8.80 -46.78
CA GLU A 115 -14.25 -8.52 -48.17
C GLU A 115 -15.25 -9.14 -49.14
#